data_AF-A0A933E075-F1
#
_entry.id   AF-A0A933E075-F1
#
_cell.length_a   1.000
_cell.length_b   1.000
_cell.length_c   1.000
_cell.angle_alpha   90.00
_cell.angle_beta   90.00
_cell.angle_gamma   90.00
#
_symmetry.space_group_name_H-M   'P 1'
#
loop_
_entity.id
_entity.type
_entity.pdbx_description
1 polymer ?
#
loop_
_entity_poly.entity_id
_entity_poly.type
_entity_poly.pdbx_seq_one_letter_code
_entity_poly.pdbx_strand_id
1 'polypeptide(L)'
;MFKIPNQEYTAEFNQLAVRRVRDGQGIGSVARELGLVEQTLRNWVKAAKKGKLNPLGGKAVTPKQMELSRVRAENARLRMENEILKKATAYFAKDAL
;
A
#
# COMPACT_ATOMS: atom_id res chain seq x y z
N MET A 1 -19.80 4.18 6.16
CA MET A 1 -18.70 4.07 5.16
C MET A 1 -17.41 4.55 5.80
N PHE A 2 -16.48 3.65 6.11
CA PHE A 2 -15.15 4.05 6.57
C PHE A 2 -14.37 4.62 5.37
N LYS A 3 -14.23 5.94 5.31
CA LYS A 3 -13.34 6.59 4.34
C LYS A 3 -11.92 6.19 4.71
N ILE A 4 -11.29 5.37 3.87
CA ILE A 4 -9.86 5.07 3.99
C ILE A 4 -9.13 6.41 3.87
N PRO A 5 -8.33 6.84 4.85
CA PRO A 5 -7.62 8.10 4.78
C PRO A 5 -6.73 8.10 3.55
N ASN A 6 -6.69 9.22 2.85
CA ASN A 6 -5.83 9.40 1.69
C ASN A 6 -4.37 9.20 2.15
N GLN A 7 -3.70 8.15 1.68
CA GLN A 7 -2.26 7.99 1.91
C GLN A 7 -1.57 9.10 1.12
N GLU A 8 -1.01 10.08 1.83
CA GLU A 8 -0.13 11.06 1.24
C GLU A 8 1.28 10.45 1.15
N TYR A 9 1.99 10.70 0.06
CA TYR A 9 3.31 10.11 -0.23
C TYR A 9 4.31 11.22 -0.54
N THR A 10 5.57 11.04 -0.13
CA THR A 10 6.63 12.02 -0.38
C THR A 10 6.99 12.09 -1.87
N ALA A 11 7.51 13.24 -2.30
CA ALA A 11 7.94 13.43 -3.69
C ALA A 11 9.03 12.42 -4.11
N GLU A 12 10.00 12.16 -3.22
CA GLU A 12 11.08 11.19 -3.45
C GLU A 12 10.54 9.77 -3.58
N PHE A 13 9.59 9.37 -2.73
CA PHE A 13 8.96 8.06 -2.79
C PHE A 13 8.23 7.86 -4.12
N ASN A 14 7.47 8.87 -4.57
CA ASN A 14 6.76 8.84 -5.85
C ASN A 14 7.73 8.75 -7.02
N GLN A 15 8.84 9.50 -6.97
CA GLN A 15 9.87 9.47 -8.01
C GLN A 15 10.56 8.10 -8.08
N LEU A 16 10.91 7.50 -6.94
CA LEU A 16 11.50 6.17 -6.88
C LEU A 16 10.57 5.10 -7.44
N ALA A 17 9.29 5.15 -7.06
CA ALA A 17 8.27 4.21 -7.55
C ALA A 17 8.07 4.31 -9.07
N VAL A 18 8.03 5.53 -9.60
CA VAL A 18 7.94 5.78 -11.05
C VAL A 18 9.20 5.34 -11.78
N ARG A 19 10.38 5.58 -11.21
CA ARG A 19 11.67 5.18 -11.78
C ARG A 19 11.74 3.66 -11.94
N ARG A 20 11.40 2.90 -10.90
CA ARG A 20 11.30 1.44 -10.93
C ARG A 20 10.46 0.91 -12.09
N VAL A 21 9.31 1.52 -12.34
CA VAL A 21 8.45 1.16 -13.49
C VAL A 21 9.09 1.54 -14.83
N ARG A 22 9.79 2.69 -14.90
CA ARG A 22 10.53 3.09 -16.12
C ARG A 22 11.71 2.17 -16.42
N ASP A 23 12.33 1.63 -15.38
CA ASP A 23 13.44 0.67 -15.48
C ASP A 23 12.95 -0.75 -15.88
N GLY A 24 11.66 -0.91 -16.20
CA GLY A 24 11.09 -2.12 -16.79
C GLY A 24 10.30 -3.00 -15.81
N GLN A 25 10.21 -2.62 -14.53
CA GLN A 25 9.44 -3.40 -13.56
C GLN A 25 7.93 -3.24 -13.80
N GLY A 26 7.18 -4.34 -13.66
CA GLY A 26 5.73 -4.33 -13.83
C GLY A 26 5.02 -3.51 -12.74
N ILE A 27 4.05 -2.68 -13.14
CA ILE A 27 3.31 -1.79 -12.22
C ILE A 27 2.68 -2.57 -11.06
N GLY A 28 2.01 -3.70 -11.35
CA GLY A 28 1.39 -4.53 -10.31
C GLY A 28 2.38 -5.09 -9.29
N SER A 29 3.59 -5.44 -9.73
CA SER A 29 4.66 -5.93 -8.85
C SER A 29 5.15 -4.82 -7.92
N VAL A 30 5.52 -3.68 -8.51
CA VAL A 30 6.02 -2.52 -7.76
C VAL A 30 4.96 -1.99 -6.80
N ALA A 31 3.69 -1.93 -7.22
CA ALA A 31 2.60 -1.49 -6.36
C ALA A 31 2.40 -2.44 -5.16
N ARG A 32 2.44 -3.76 -5.39
CA ARG A 32 2.33 -4.75 -4.31
C ARG A 32 3.49 -4.66 -3.32
N GLU A 33 4.71 -4.55 -3.81
CA GLU A 33 5.92 -4.42 -2.99
C GLU A 33 5.87 -3.16 -2.12
N LEU A 34 5.41 -2.04 -2.69
CA LEU A 34 5.31 -0.75 -2.01
C LEU A 34 4.01 -0.57 -1.19
N GLY A 35 3.13 -1.58 -1.16
CA GLY A 35 1.83 -1.48 -0.48
C GLY A 35 0.89 -0.43 -1.09
N LEU A 36 1.02 -0.14 -2.38
CA LEU A 36 0.25 0.83 -3.13
C LEU A 36 -0.93 0.18 -3.85
N VAL A 37 -2.01 0.93 -4.01
CA VAL A 37 -3.02 0.60 -5.01
C VAL A 37 -2.41 0.76 -6.40
N GLU A 38 -2.54 -0.26 -7.24
CA GLU A 38 -1.92 -0.28 -8.57
C GLU A 38 -2.36 0.92 -9.45
N GLN A 39 -3.60 1.36 -9.28
CA GLN A 39 -4.13 2.55 -9.95
C GLN A 39 -3.39 3.84 -9.56
N THR A 40 -2.96 3.96 -8.29
CA THR A 40 -2.17 5.11 -7.81
C THR A 40 -0.83 5.17 -8.54
N LEU A 41 -0.13 4.05 -8.65
CA LEU A 41 1.15 3.97 -9.35
C LEU A 41 0.97 4.21 -10.87
N ARG A 42 -0.08 3.67 -11.48
CA ARG A 42 -0.44 3.97 -12.89
C ARG A 42 -0.62 5.47 -13.13
N ASN A 43 -1.33 6.15 -12.22
CA ASN A 43 -1.56 7.59 -12.31
C ASN A 43 -0.24 8.39 -12.19
N TRP A 44 0.67 8.00 -11.30
CA TRP A 44 1.98 8.63 -11.18
C TRP A 44 2.84 8.44 -12.42
N VAL A 45 2.92 7.23 -12.96
CA VAL A 45 3.68 6.96 -14.19
C VAL A 45 3.14 7.79 -15.35
N LYS A 46 1.81 7.91 -15.48
CA LYS A 46 1.16 8.76 -16.49
C LYS A 46 1.46 10.24 -16.28
N ALA A 47 1.46 10.73 -15.03
CA ALA A 47 1.82 12.10 -14.70
C ALA A 47 3.30 12.39 -15.01
N ALA A 48 4.20 11.44 -14.72
CA ALA A 48 5.63 11.53 -15.04
C ALA A 48 5.91 11.61 -16.53
N LYS A 49 5.20 10.82 -17.35
CA LYS A 49 5.33 10.87 -18.82
C LYS A 49 4.94 12.25 -19.39
N LYS A 50 4.04 12.97 -18.69
CA LYS A 50 3.60 14.32 -19.09
C LYS A 50 4.48 15.45 -18.52
N GLY A 51 5.57 15.13 -17.82
CA GLY A 51 6.37 16.13 -17.10
C GLY A 51 5.64 16.79 -15.93
N LYS A 52 4.49 16.22 -15.51
CA LYS A 52 3.62 16.75 -14.45
C LYS A 52 3.68 15.88 -13.20
N LEU A 53 4.82 15.23 -12.94
CA LEU A 53 5.04 14.53 -11.66
C LEU A 53 5.31 15.56 -10.56
N ASN A 54 4.35 16.44 -10.32
CA ASN A 54 4.23 17.14 -9.06
C ASN A 54 3.33 16.28 -8.17
N PRO A 55 3.60 16.18 -6.85
CA PRO A 55 2.58 15.72 -5.94
C PRO A 55 1.41 16.68 -6.12
N LEU A 56 0.31 16.20 -6.70
CA LEU A 56 -0.93 16.95 -6.77
C LEU A 56 -1.35 17.27 -5.34
N GLY A 57 -0.98 18.44 -4.83
CA GLY A 57 -1.57 19.10 -3.66
C GLY A 57 -1.44 18.43 -2.28
N GLY A 58 -0.60 17.42 -2.08
CA GLY A 58 -0.42 16.80 -0.76
C GLY A 58 0.61 17.55 0.09
N LYS A 59 0.24 17.98 1.30
CA LYS A 59 1.19 18.54 2.27
C LYS A 59 2.28 17.50 2.57
N ALA A 60 3.48 17.96 2.93
CA ALA A 60 4.55 17.07 3.39
C ALA A 60 4.05 16.22 4.56
N VAL A 61 4.11 14.90 4.40
CA VAL A 61 3.62 13.93 5.39
C VAL A 61 4.50 13.97 6.62
N THR A 62 3.89 14.19 7.78
CA THR A 62 4.64 14.15 9.03
C THR A 62 4.97 12.70 9.43
N PRO A 63 6.12 12.44 10.09
CA PRO A 63 6.53 11.10 10.50
C PRO A 63 5.43 10.31 11.25
N LYS A 64 4.62 11.00 12.06
CA LYS A 64 3.47 10.42 12.77
C LYS A 64 2.39 9.84 11.85
N GLN A 65 2.14 10.46 10.69
CA GLN A 65 1.15 9.97 9.73
C GLN A 65 1.67 8.74 8.98
N MET A 66 2.98 8.69 8.73
CA MET A 66 3.68 7.54 8.15
C MET A 66 3.58 6.32 9.07
N GLU A 67 3.87 6.53 10.35
CA GLU A 67 3.78 5.49 11.38
C GLU A 67 2.35 4.99 11.55
N LEU A 68 1.36 5.88 11.56
CA LEU A 68 -0.05 5.50 11.61
C LEU A 68 -0.48 4.64 10.42
N SER A 69 -0.02 4.98 9.21
CA SER A 69 -0.34 4.19 8.01
C SER A 69 0.29 2.80 8.08
N ARG A 70 1.56 2.70 8.50
CA ARG A 70 2.26 1.43 8.66
C ARG A 70 1.55 0.55 9.70
N VAL A 71 1.26 1.11 10.88
CA VAL A 71 0.61 0.40 11.98
C VAL A 71 -0.77 -0.11 11.56
N ARG A 72 -1.54 0.66 10.77
CA ARG A 72 -2.85 0.20 10.25
C ARG A 72 -2.72 -0.96 9.27
N ALA A 73 -1.73 -0.92 8.37
CA ALA A 73 -1.48 -2.01 7.44
C ALA A 73 -1.06 -3.29 8.16
N GLU A 74 -0.17 -3.15 9.15
CA GLU A 74 0.30 -4.26 9.97
C GLU A 74 -0.84 -4.85 10.82
N ASN A 75 -1.70 -4.01 11.41
CA ASN A 75 -2.87 -4.48 12.15
C ASN A 75 -3.85 -5.24 11.25
N ALA A 76 -4.10 -4.77 10.03
CA ALA A 76 -4.97 -5.46 9.07
C ALA A 76 -4.43 -6.85 8.69
N ARG A 77 -3.12 -6.95 8.46
CA ARG A 77 -2.44 -8.22 8.20
C ARG A 77 -2.55 -9.18 9.38
N LEU A 78 -2.21 -8.72 10.59
CA LEU A 78 -2.28 -9.54 11.80
C LEU A 78 -3.70 -10.05 12.08
N ARG A 79 -4.73 -9.22 11.86
CA ARG A 79 -6.12 -9.65 11.97
C ARG A 79 -6.46 -10.77 10.99
N MET A 80 -6.01 -10.66 9.74
CA MET A 80 -6.22 -11.70 8.74
C MET A 80 -5.55 -13.02 9.14
N GLU A 81 -4.28 -12.97 9.57
CA GLU A 81 -3.54 -14.14 10.04
C GLU A 81 -4.23 -14.79 11.25
N ASN A 82 -4.71 -13.98 12.20
CA ASN A 82 -5.43 -14.47 13.37
C ASN A 82 -6.74 -15.17 13.00
N GLU A 83 -7.50 -14.63 12.04
CA GLU A 83 -8.74 -15.25 11.57
C GLU A 83 -8.48 -16.58 10.83
N ILE A 84 -7.38 -16.69 10.09
CA ILE A 84 -6.96 -17.96 9.48
C ILE A 84 -6.64 -18.99 10.57
N LEU A 85 -5.88 -18.60 11.59
CA LEU A 85 -5.53 -19.48 12.70
C LEU A 85 -6.77 -19.94 13.49
N LYS A 86 -7.71 -19.04 13.78
CA LYS A 86 -8.98 -19.42 14.43
C LYS A 86 -9.80 -20.42 13.61
N LYS A 87 -9.84 -20.25 12.28
CA LYS A 87 -10.53 -21.19 11.40
C LYS A 87 -9.83 -22.55 11.40
N ALA A 88 -8.50 -22.56 11.40
CA ALA A 88 -7.72 -23.79 11.49
C ALA A 88 -7.95 -24.51 12.83
N THR A 89 -7.88 -23.81 13.96
CA THR A 89 -8.14 -24.42 15.28
C THR A 89 -9.57 -24.93 15.40
N ALA A 90 -10.56 -24.19 14.89
CA ALA A 90 -11.95 -24.65 14.86
C ALA A 90 -12.16 -25.87 13.96
N TYR A 91 -11.41 -26.00 12.87
CA TYR A 91 -11.43 -27.18 12.00
C TYR A 91 -10.84 -28.39 12.74
N PHE A 92 -9.64 -28.28 13.32
CA PHE A 92 -9.00 -29.38 14.03
C PHE A 92 -9.74 -29.81 15.31
N ALA A 93 -10.38 -28.88 16.02
CA ALA A 93 -11.20 -29.21 17.18
C ALA A 93 -12.47 -30.00 16.84
N LYS A 94 -12.96 -29.94 15.58
CA LYS A 94 -14.09 -30.73 15.11
C LYS A 94 -13.72 -32.16 14.69
N ASP A 95 -12.49 -32.38 14.22
CA ASP A 95 -11.97 -33.72 13.87
C ASP A 95 -11.53 -34.54 15.09
N ALA A 96 -11.39 -33.91 16.26
CA ALA A 96 -10.96 -34.56 17.52
C ALA A 96 -12.13 -35.04 18.41
N LEU A 97 -13.39 -34.90 17.95
CA LEU A 97 -14.63 -35.35 18.59
C LEU A 97 -15.26 -36.47 17.78
#